data_AF-A0A9R1C0Y2-F1
#
_entry.id   AF-A0A9R1C0Y2-F1
#
_cell.length_a   1.000
_cell.length_b   1.000
_cell.length_c   1.000
_cell.angle_alpha   90.00
_cell.angle_beta   90.00
_cell.angle_gamma   90.00
#
_symmetry.space_group_name_H-M   'P 1'
#
loop_
_entity.id
_entity.type
_entity.pdbx_description
1 polymer ?
#
loop_
_entity_poly.entity_id
_entity_poly.type
_entity_poly.pdbx_seq_one_letter_code
_entity_poly.pdbx_strand_id
1 'polypeptide(L)'
;MGSYGGEWPEDIYPPYANGPGYVISGGIAKFVVSQHANQSLRLFKMEDVSMGLWVEKFNYTMPVRYSHSWKFCQYGCLENYYTAHYQSPRQMLCLWDKLVRGRPSCCNYR
;
A
#
# COMPACT_ATOMS: atom_id res chain seq x y z
N MET A 1 -33.09 -2.98 16.35
CA MET A 1 -32.63 -3.61 15.09
C MET A 1 -32.58 -2.56 13.99
N GLY A 2 -31.42 -1.97 13.74
CA GLY A 2 -31.17 -1.17 12.54
C GLY A 2 -30.17 -1.93 11.68
N SER A 3 -30.56 -2.33 10.47
CA SER A 3 -29.61 -2.90 9.51
C SER A 3 -28.73 -1.77 8.98
N TYR A 4 -27.53 -1.64 9.51
CA TYR A 4 -26.42 -1.04 8.76
C TYR A 4 -25.97 -2.11 7.76
N GLY A 5 -26.42 -2.03 6.51
CA GLY A 5 -25.89 -2.85 5.44
C GLY A 5 -24.41 -2.54 5.29
N GLY A 6 -23.54 -3.38 5.87
CA GLY A 6 -22.10 -3.22 5.83
C GLY A 6 -21.59 -3.35 4.39
N GLU A 7 -20.60 -2.53 4.03
CA GLU A 7 -19.91 -2.60 2.72
C GLU A 7 -19.20 -3.94 2.52
N TRP A 8 -19.00 -4.72 3.59
CA TRP A 8 -18.41 -6.06 3.61
C TRP A 8 -19.28 -6.97 4.48
N PRO A 9 -19.77 -8.12 3.95
CA PRO A 9 -20.62 -9.02 4.70
C PRO A 9 -19.85 -9.93 5.69
N GLU A 10 -18.54 -10.12 5.49
CA GLU A 10 -17.69 -10.94 6.37
C GLU A 10 -17.12 -10.12 7.55
N ASP A 11 -16.72 -10.82 8.61
CA ASP A 11 -16.21 -10.17 9.84
C ASP A 11 -14.79 -9.59 9.67
N ILE A 12 -14.01 -10.10 8.71
CA ILE A 12 -12.58 -9.80 8.57
C ILE A 12 -12.26 -9.51 7.10
N TYR A 13 -11.53 -8.43 6.83
CA TYR A 13 -10.95 -8.15 5.52
C TYR A 13 -9.76 -9.07 5.25
N PRO A 14 -9.50 -9.44 3.98
CA PRO A 14 -8.28 -10.17 3.66
C PRO A 14 -7.03 -9.34 3.97
N PRO A 15 -5.84 -9.96 4.01
CA PRO A 15 -4.59 -9.23 4.20
C PRO A 15 -4.43 -8.11 3.16
N TYR A 16 -4.21 -6.89 3.64
CA TYR A 16 -3.90 -5.72 2.81
C TYR A 16 -2.71 -4.96 3.38
N ALA A 17 -1.98 -4.26 2.51
CA ALA A 17 -0.84 -3.44 2.90
C ALA A 17 -1.33 -2.05 3.32
N ASN A 18 -1.52 -1.84 4.62
CA ASN A 18 -1.85 -0.53 5.17
C ASN A 18 -0.59 0.34 5.28
N GLY A 19 -0.63 1.58 4.78
CA GLY A 19 0.38 2.58 5.08
C GLY A 19 0.73 3.51 3.91
N PRO A 20 1.90 4.16 3.93
CA PRO A 20 2.28 5.18 2.94
C PRO A 20 2.52 4.66 1.53
N GLY A 21 2.49 3.34 1.34
CA GLY A 21 2.71 2.72 0.05
C GLY A 21 3.19 1.27 0.16
N TYR A 22 3.07 0.57 -0.96
CA TYR A 22 3.43 -0.83 -1.14
C TYR A 22 4.02 -1.04 -2.54
N VAL A 23 4.67 -2.19 -2.76
CA VAL A 23 5.19 -2.59 -4.06
C VAL A 23 4.52 -3.90 -4.46
N ILE A 24 3.96 -3.94 -5.67
CA ILE A 24 3.38 -5.15 -6.26
C ILE A 24 4.20 -5.61 -7.45
N SER A 25 4.14 -6.91 -7.75
CA SER A 25 4.76 -7.45 -8.96
C SER A 25 3.96 -7.06 -10.21
N GLY A 26 4.64 -7.01 -11.36
CA GLY A 26 3.98 -6.70 -12.63
C GLY A 26 2.88 -7.70 -13.02
N GLY A 27 2.93 -8.94 -12.53
CA GLY A 27 1.88 -9.95 -12.75
C GLY A 27 0.57 -9.55 -12.08
N ILE A 28 0.64 -9.10 -10.82
CA ILE A 28 -0.51 -8.58 -10.07
C ILE A 28 -1.07 -7.34 -10.77
N ALA A 29 -0.21 -6.40 -11.18
CA ALA A 29 -0.65 -5.20 -11.88
C ALA A 29 -1.41 -5.51 -13.18
N LYS A 30 -0.88 -6.43 -14.01
CA LYS A 30 -1.55 -6.88 -15.25
C LYS A 30 -2.89 -7.55 -14.96
N PHE A 31 -2.95 -8.41 -13.93
CA PHE A 31 -4.20 -9.03 -13.50
C PHE A 31 -5.24 -7.97 -13.12
N VAL A 32 -4.88 -7.00 -12.27
CA VAL A 32 -5.79 -5.92 -11.83
C VAL A 32 -6.35 -5.16 -13.03
N VAL A 33 -5.50 -4.73 -13.96
CA VAL A 33 -5.94 -4.02 -15.18
C VAL A 33 -6.92 -4.86 -16.01
N SER A 34 -6.58 -6.13 -16.26
CA SER A 34 -7.46 -7.03 -17.05
C SER A 34 -8.82 -7.29 -16.38
N GLN A 35 -8.84 -7.50 -15.07
CA GLN A 35 -10.06 -7.79 -14.33
C GLN A 35 -10.91 -6.52 -14.15
N HIS A 36 -10.27 -5.36 -13.98
CA HIS A 36 -10.95 -4.07 -13.92
C HIS A 36 -11.65 -3.74 -15.24
N ALA A 37 -10.99 -3.96 -16.39
CA ALA A 37 -11.59 -3.79 -17.71
C ALA A 37 -12.85 -4.66 -17.90
N ASN A 38 -12.86 -5.84 -17.28
CA ASN A 38 -14.00 -6.76 -17.27
C ASN A 38 -15.01 -6.49 -16.15
N GLN A 39 -14.85 -5.39 -15.39
CA GLN A 39 -15.71 -5.01 -14.26
C GLN A 39 -15.86 -6.13 -13.20
N SER A 40 -14.86 -7.01 -13.05
CA SER A 40 -14.93 -8.21 -12.22
C SER A 40 -14.23 -8.05 -10.86
N LEU A 41 -13.75 -6.83 -10.56
CA LEU A 41 -13.12 -6.48 -9.30
C LEU A 41 -14.08 -5.67 -8.44
N ARG A 42 -14.24 -6.09 -7.18
CA ARG A 42 -14.97 -5.33 -6.17
C ARG A 42 -14.13 -4.12 -5.75
N LEU A 43 -14.75 -2.95 -5.76
CA LEU A 43 -14.15 -1.73 -5.23
C LEU A 43 -14.63 -1.51 -3.79
N PHE A 44 -13.73 -1.01 -2.95
CA PHE A 44 -13.99 -0.55 -1.60
C PHE A 44 -13.65 0.93 -1.48
N LYS A 45 -14.31 1.63 -0.55
CA LYS A 45 -13.96 3.02 -0.21
C LYS A 45 -12.50 3.19 0.20
N MET A 46 -11.93 2.19 0.86
CA MET A 46 -10.50 2.11 1.15
C MET A 46 -9.80 1.39 -0.01
N GLU A 47 -8.92 2.11 -0.70
CA GLU A 47 -8.20 1.57 -1.85
C GLU A 47 -7.25 0.43 -1.45
N ASP A 48 -6.54 0.56 -0.33
CA ASP A 48 -5.68 -0.50 0.21
C ASP A 48 -6.45 -1.82 0.40
N VAL A 49 -7.69 -1.75 0.92
CA VAL A 49 -8.56 -2.92 1.10
C VAL A 49 -8.97 -3.51 -0.25
N SER A 50 -9.28 -2.64 -1.23
CA SER A 50 -9.57 -3.08 -2.60
C SER A 50 -8.37 -3.84 -3.18
N MET A 51 -7.17 -3.29 -3.04
CA MET A 51 -5.93 -3.92 -3.49
C MET A 51 -5.69 -5.27 -2.81
N GLY A 52 -5.94 -5.38 -1.51
CA GLY A 52 -5.85 -6.65 -0.76
C GLY A 52 -6.77 -7.74 -1.34
N LEU A 53 -8.02 -7.39 -1.62
CA LEU A 53 -8.99 -8.31 -2.24
C LEU A 53 -8.57 -8.75 -3.63
N TRP A 54 -7.99 -7.85 -4.44
CA TRP A 54 -7.56 -8.19 -5.79
C TRP A 54 -6.32 -9.09 -5.76
N VAL A 55 -5.39 -8.84 -4.83
CA VAL A 55 -4.22 -9.70 -4.61
C VAL A 55 -4.63 -11.07 -4.10
N GLU A 56 -5.60 -11.16 -3.19
CA GLU A 56 -6.17 -12.42 -2.73
C GLU A 56 -6.79 -13.21 -3.90
N LYS A 57 -7.58 -12.53 -4.76
CA LYS A 57 -8.13 -13.15 -5.97
C LYS A 57 -7.03 -13.68 -6.90
N PHE A 58 -5.96 -12.91 -7.09
CA PHE A 58 -4.80 -13.33 -7.91
C PHE A 58 -4.06 -14.52 -7.27
N ASN A 59 -3.96 -14.56 -5.94
CA ASN A 59 -3.26 -15.60 -5.19
C ASN A 59 -3.85 -17.00 -5.43
N TYR A 60 -5.15 -17.11 -5.72
CA TYR A 60 -5.77 -18.38 -6.13
C TYR A 60 -5.28 -18.91 -7.49
N THR A 61 -4.73 -18.04 -8.34
CA THR A 61 -4.19 -18.41 -9.66
C THR A 61 -2.68 -18.64 -9.62
N MET A 62 -1.95 -17.78 -8.91
CA MET A 62 -0.51 -17.86 -8.75
C MET A 62 -0.14 -17.46 -7.32
N PRO A 63 0.57 -18.32 -6.56
CA PRO A 63 0.93 -18.02 -5.18
C PRO A 63 1.70 -16.70 -5.04
N VAL A 64 1.15 -15.80 -4.23
CA VAL A 64 1.72 -14.50 -3.89
C VAL A 64 2.55 -14.63 -2.62
N ARG A 65 3.80 -14.19 -2.70
CA ARG A 65 4.66 -14.04 -1.52
C ARG A 65 4.52 -12.64 -0.95
N TYR A 66 4.06 -12.56 0.29
CA TYR A 66 4.04 -11.32 1.05
C TYR A 66 5.40 -11.08 1.72
N SER A 67 5.87 -9.83 1.71
CA SER A 67 7.11 -9.43 2.38
C SER A 67 6.88 -8.10 3.09
N HIS A 68 7.29 -8.06 4.36
CA HIS A 68 7.14 -6.91 5.22
C HIS A 68 8.52 -6.31 5.52
N SER A 69 8.58 -4.98 5.53
CA SER A 69 9.80 -4.26 5.93
C SER A 69 9.42 -3.03 6.71
N TRP A 70 10.07 -2.82 7.87
CA TRP A 70 9.96 -1.61 8.67
C TRP A 70 10.37 -0.34 7.90
N LYS A 71 11.06 -0.49 6.77
CA LYS A 71 11.40 0.60 5.85
C LYS A 71 10.18 1.19 5.15
N PHE A 72 9.03 0.52 5.17
CA PHE A 72 7.71 1.08 4.82
C PHE A 72 7.00 1.61 6.08
N CYS A 73 7.57 2.63 6.72
CA CYS A 73 7.09 3.08 8.03
C CYS A 73 5.76 3.83 7.95
N GLN A 74 4.72 3.34 8.63
CA GLN A 74 3.41 4.00 8.66
C GLN A 74 3.37 5.27 9.53
N TYR A 75 4.26 5.36 10.51
CA TYR A 75 4.17 6.40 11.55
C TYR A 75 5.02 7.64 11.27
N GLY A 76 5.78 7.66 10.18
CA GLY A 76 6.63 8.80 9.85
C GLY A 76 7.83 8.38 9.01
N CYS A 77 9.01 8.80 9.43
CA CYS A 77 10.26 8.49 8.75
C CYS A 77 11.17 7.68 9.68
N LEU A 78 11.83 6.66 9.11
CA LEU A 78 12.90 5.89 9.75
C LEU A 78 14.18 5.98 8.93
N GLU A 79 15.34 5.89 9.56
CA GLU A 79 16.61 5.84 8.82
C GLU A 79 16.64 4.65 7.84
N ASN A 80 17.25 4.86 6.67
CA ASN A 80 17.26 3.88 5.58
C ASN A 80 15.87 3.42 5.10
N TYR A 81 14.88 4.33 5.12
CA TYR A 81 13.52 4.10 4.65
C TYR A 81 13.44 3.74 3.14
N TYR A 82 12.36 3.06 2.78
CA TYR A 82 11.84 2.99 1.41
C TYR A 82 10.73 4.02 1.20
N THR A 83 9.89 4.24 2.21
CA THR A 83 8.90 5.31 2.25
C THR A 83 9.00 6.11 3.55
N ALA A 84 8.79 7.44 3.44
CA ALA A 84 8.72 8.34 4.59
C ALA A 84 7.33 8.98 4.61
N HIS A 85 6.54 8.68 5.63
CA HIS A 85 5.17 9.16 5.78
C HIS A 85 5.10 10.52 6.49
N TYR A 86 4.01 11.26 6.34
CA TYR A 86 3.77 12.59 6.95
C TYR A 86 4.85 13.66 6.65
N GLN A 87 5.31 13.73 5.40
CA GLN A 87 6.35 14.68 4.97
C GLN A 87 5.71 15.90 4.30
N SER A 88 6.12 17.10 4.72
CA SER A 88 5.78 18.34 4.02
C SER A 88 6.53 18.46 2.69
N PRO A 89 6.07 19.31 1.76
CA PRO A 89 6.76 19.55 0.49
C PRO A 89 8.24 19.93 0.67
N ARG A 90 8.57 20.75 1.69
CA ARG A 90 9.97 21.12 1.99
C ARG A 90 10.78 19.93 2.51
N GLN A 91 10.17 19.07 3.33
CA GLN A 91 10.84 17.84 3.79
C GLN A 91 11.09 16.90 2.62
N MET A 92 10.18 16.75 1.66
CA MET A 92 10.41 15.92 0.47
C MET A 92 11.66 16.34 -0.32
N LEU A 93 11.92 17.64 -0.45
CA LEU A 93 13.15 18.14 -1.08
C LEU A 93 14.41 17.79 -0.26
N CYS A 94 14.34 17.92 1.07
CA CYS A 94 15.43 17.53 1.97
C CYS A 94 15.72 16.02 1.90
N LEU A 95 14.67 15.20 1.90
CA LEU A 95 14.76 13.75 1.76
C LEU A 95 15.40 13.36 0.43
N TRP A 96 15.03 14.04 -0.66
CA TRP A 96 15.60 13.82 -1.98
C TRP A 96 17.09 14.16 -2.04
N ASP A 97 17.52 15.31 -1.53
CA ASP A 97 18.95 15.70 -1.47
C ASP A 97 19.79 14.65 -0.71
N LYS A 98 19.28 14.18 0.42
CA LYS A 98 19.92 13.12 1.22
C LYS A 98 19.99 11.79 0.48
N LEU A 99 18.92 11.41 -0.23
CA LEU A 99 18.86 10.18 -1.01
C LEU A 99 19.88 10.19 -2.15
N VAL A 100 19.99 11.28 -2.90
CA VAL A 100 20.94 11.41 -4.03
C VAL A 100 22.40 11.34 -3.55
N ARG A 101 22.68 11.79 -2.33
CA ARG A 101 24.00 11.63 -1.67
C ARG A 101 24.25 10.23 -1.12
N GLY A 102 23.33 9.28 -1.36
CA GLY A 102 23.46 7.89 -0.95
C GLY A 102 23.07 7.60 0.50
N ARG A 103 22.47 8.56 1.22
CA ARG A 103 22.11 8.38 2.63
C ARG A 103 20.63 8.72 2.90
N PRO A 104 19.70 7.78 2.69
CA PRO A 104 18.30 7.95 3.08
C PRO A 104 18.20 8.14 4.60
N SER A 105 17.92 9.38 5.02
CA SER A 105 17.84 9.78 6.44
C SER A 105 16.76 10.82 6.63
N CYS A 106 16.19 10.88 7.83
CA CYS A 106 15.01 11.71 8.09
C CYS A 106 15.32 13.20 8.17
N CYS A 107 14.33 14.02 7.84
CA CYS A 107 14.42 15.47 7.89
C CYS A 107 13.62 16.01 9.08
N ASN A 108 14.31 16.57 10.06
CA ASN A 108 13.68 17.17 11.23
C ASN A 108 13.14 18.56 10.90
N TYR A 109 12.06 18.96 11.57
CA TYR A 109 11.75 20.38 11.74
C TYR A 109 12.80 20.96 12.69
N ARG A 110 13.52 21.99 12.23
CA ARG A 110 14.07 23.02 13.11
C ARG A 110 13.15 24.22 13.02
#